data_AF-A0A355G4C2-F1
#
_entry.id   AF-A0A355G4C2-F1
#
_cell.length_a   1.000
_cell.length_b   1.000
_cell.length_c   1.000
_cell.angle_alpha   90.00
_cell.angle_beta   90.00
_cell.angle_gamma   90.00
#
_symmetry.space_group_name_H-M   'P 1'
#
loop_
_entity.id
_entity.type
_entity.pdbx_description
1 polymer ?
#
loop_
_entity_poly.entity_id
_entity_poly.type
_entity_poly.pdbx_seq_one_letter_code
_entity_poly.pdbx_strand_id
1 'polypeptide(L)'
;MSSSRVSRNKAHDEAFEKLNDVIKNPSAAQSAVDAATKSLAQLTSVIKLEADIETLIQTKCGFESVVLINGDTAEIACAQGVLDSSSILQIKEIMLKHTSISTENITIFEAK
;
A
#
# COMPACT_ATOMS: atom_id res chain seq x y z
N MET A 1 2.68 -9.27 12.51
CA MET A 1 2.17 -9.27 11.11
C MET A 1 0.67 -9.04 11.01
N SER A 2 -0.18 -9.78 11.73
CA SER A 2 -1.64 -9.59 11.72
C SER A 2 -2.06 -8.17 12.12
N SER A 3 -1.43 -7.59 13.14
CA SER A 3 -1.74 -6.21 13.58
C SER A 3 -1.49 -5.16 12.48
N SER A 4 -0.40 -5.25 11.73
CA SER A 4 -0.07 -4.27 10.68
C SER A 4 -1.03 -4.34 9.50
N ARG A 5 -1.44 -5.56 9.10
CA ARG A 5 -2.50 -5.76 8.09
C ARG A 5 -3.83 -5.18 8.55
N VAL A 6 -4.20 -5.41 9.81
CA VAL A 6 -5.45 -4.87 10.38
C VAL A 6 -5.42 -3.35 10.43
N SER A 7 -4.32 -2.74 10.88
CA SER A 7 -4.15 -1.28 10.89
C SER A 7 -4.24 -0.68 9.49
N ARG A 8 -3.59 -1.31 8.49
CA ARG A 8 -3.68 -0.89 7.09
C ARG A 8 -5.11 -0.98 6.56
N ASN A 9 -5.77 -2.12 6.71
CA ASN A 9 -7.14 -2.29 6.24
C ASN A 9 -8.07 -1.27 6.89
N LYS A 10 -7.90 -1.01 8.19
CA LYS A 10 -8.67 0.02 8.89
C LYS A 10 -8.41 1.42 8.31
N ALA A 11 -7.16 1.76 7.99
CA ALA A 11 -6.83 3.05 7.36
C ALA A 11 -7.47 3.18 5.97
N HIS A 12 -7.46 2.10 5.18
CA HIS A 12 -8.15 2.05 3.89
C HIS A 12 -9.66 2.22 4.06
N ASP A 13 -10.28 1.49 4.98
CA ASP A 13 -11.72 1.58 5.27
C ASP A 13 -12.10 3.00 5.74
N GLU A 14 -11.34 3.60 6.65
CA GLU A 14 -11.55 4.97 7.11
C GLU A 14 -11.38 5.99 5.97
N ALA A 15 -10.42 5.78 5.07
CA ALA A 15 -10.23 6.64 3.90
C ALA A 15 -11.41 6.49 2.92
N PHE A 16 -11.86 5.26 2.66
CA PHE A 16 -13.05 4.98 1.87
C PHE A 16 -14.28 5.68 2.45
N GLU A 17 -14.56 5.51 3.74
CA GLU A 17 -15.69 6.16 4.41
C GLU A 17 -15.63 7.68 4.28
N LYS A 18 -14.50 8.31 4.60
CA LYS A 18 -14.34 9.77 4.49
C LYS A 18 -14.56 10.28 3.06
N LEU A 19 -13.99 9.60 2.07
CA LEU A 19 -14.15 9.98 0.66
C LEU A 19 -15.61 9.77 0.21
N ASN A 20 -16.24 8.69 0.65
CA ASN A 20 -17.63 8.37 0.31
C ASN A 20 -18.62 9.33 1.01
N ASP A 21 -18.32 9.80 2.21
CA ASP A 21 -19.08 10.82 2.91
C ASP A 21 -19.06 12.15 2.14
N VAL A 22 -17.91 12.54 1.60
CA VAL A 22 -17.81 13.73 0.74
C VAL A 22 -18.61 13.54 -0.56
N ILE A 23 -18.54 12.36 -1.17
CA ILE A 23 -19.27 12.04 -2.41
C ILE A 23 -20.79 12.02 -2.20
N LYS A 24 -21.25 11.48 -1.07
CA LYS A 24 -22.66 11.38 -0.71
C LYS A 24 -23.22 12.67 -0.11
N ASN A 25 -22.37 13.63 0.25
CA ASN A 25 -22.81 14.89 0.83
C ASN A 25 -23.41 15.80 -0.27
N PRO A 26 -24.73 16.05 -0.26
CA PRO A 26 -25.38 16.87 -1.27
C PRO A 26 -25.00 18.35 -1.20
N SER A 27 -24.36 18.78 -0.10
CA SER A 27 -23.82 20.14 0.08
C SER A 27 -22.35 20.26 -0.29
N ALA A 28 -21.68 19.16 -0.67
CA ALA A 28 -20.30 19.22 -1.14
C ALA A 28 -20.24 19.87 -2.53
N ALA A 29 -19.19 20.64 -2.78
CA ALA A 29 -18.94 21.18 -4.10
C ALA A 29 -18.66 20.03 -5.09
N GLN A 30 -19.14 20.14 -6.33
CA GLN A 30 -18.91 19.13 -7.37
C GLN A 30 -17.40 18.83 -7.55
N SER A 31 -16.55 19.85 -7.48
CA SER A 31 -15.09 19.68 -7.52
C SER A 31 -14.53 18.84 -6.37
N ALA A 32 -15.13 18.93 -5.17
CA ALA A 32 -14.74 18.11 -4.03
C ALA A 32 -15.22 16.67 -4.20
N VAL A 33 -16.43 16.46 -4.72
CA VAL A 33 -16.96 15.13 -5.08
C VAL A 33 -16.08 14.45 -6.13
N ASP A 34 -15.69 15.19 -7.18
CA ASP A 34 -14.84 14.69 -8.25
C ASP A 34 -13.43 14.36 -7.74
N ALA A 35 -12.84 15.23 -6.90
CA ALA A 35 -11.55 14.98 -6.26
C ALA A 35 -11.59 13.77 -5.32
N ALA A 36 -12.66 13.62 -4.54
CA ALA A 36 -12.85 12.49 -3.65
C ALA A 36 -13.00 11.18 -4.43
N THR A 37 -13.79 11.19 -5.51
CA THR A 37 -13.97 10.03 -6.40
C THR A 37 -12.65 9.62 -7.05
N LYS A 38 -11.85 10.60 -7.51
CA LYS A 38 -10.53 10.33 -8.08
C LYS A 38 -9.57 9.76 -7.03
N SER A 39 -9.57 10.31 -5.82
CA SER A 39 -8.74 9.82 -4.72
C SER A 39 -9.13 8.41 -4.30
N LEU A 40 -10.42 8.08 -4.31
CA LEU A 40 -10.94 6.75 -4.00
C LEU A 40 -10.55 5.73 -5.07
N ALA A 41 -10.62 6.11 -6.35
CA ALA A 41 -10.13 5.27 -7.45
C ALA A 41 -8.61 5.04 -7.35
N GLN A 42 -7.84 6.08 -7.01
CA GLN A 42 -6.39 5.96 -6.76
C GLN A 42 -6.12 5.02 -5.59
N LEU A 43 -6.80 5.21 -4.45
CA LEU A 43 -6.66 4.35 -3.26
C LEU A 43 -6.95 2.88 -3.61
N THR A 44 -8.03 2.60 -4.34
CA THR A 44 -8.38 1.25 -4.78
C THR A 44 -7.29 0.62 -5.66
N SER A 45 -6.75 1.40 -6.60
CA SER A 45 -5.66 0.95 -7.47
C SER A 45 -4.40 0.65 -6.67
N VAL A 46 -4.11 1.49 -5.66
CA VAL A 46 -2.97 1.33 -4.77
C VAL A 46 -3.14 0.08 -3.89
N ILE A 47 -4.30 -0.13 -3.27
CA ILE A 47 -4.59 -1.35 -2.48
C ILE A 47 -4.37 -2.61 -3.30
N LYS A 48 -4.82 -2.60 -4.56
CA LYS A 48 -4.61 -3.73 -5.47
C LYS A 48 -3.12 -3.96 -5.75
N LEU A 49 -2.37 -2.89 -6.01
CA LEU A 49 -0.91 -2.96 -6.18
C LEU A 49 -0.22 -3.50 -4.93
N GLU A 50 -0.61 -3.04 -3.73
CA GLU A 50 -0.08 -3.56 -2.46
C GLU A 50 -0.28 -5.09 -2.37
N ALA A 51 -1.49 -5.58 -2.64
CA ALA A 51 -1.82 -7.00 -2.58
C ALA A 51 -1.07 -7.83 -3.65
N ASP A 52 -0.97 -7.30 -4.88
CA ASP A 52 -0.24 -7.94 -5.97
C ASP A 52 1.26 -8.07 -5.61
N ILE A 53 1.85 -7.02 -5.04
CA ILE A 53 3.26 -7.03 -4.65
C ILE A 53 3.51 -7.94 -3.45
N GLU A 54 2.64 -7.96 -2.45
CA GLU A 54 2.73 -8.93 -1.34
C GLU A 54 2.73 -10.37 -1.86
N THR A 55 1.85 -10.67 -2.81
CA THR A 55 1.75 -12.00 -3.43
C THR A 55 3.05 -12.34 -4.18
N LEU A 56 3.63 -11.37 -4.89
CA LEU A 56 4.91 -11.53 -5.58
C LEU A 56 6.08 -11.73 -4.61
N ILE A 57 6.12 -10.98 -3.51
CA ILE A 57 7.14 -11.14 -2.47
C ILE A 57 7.01 -12.53 -1.83
N GLN A 58 5.79 -12.97 -1.50
CA GLN A 58 5.56 -14.30 -0.97
C GLN A 58 5.99 -15.40 -1.95
N THR A 59 5.72 -15.22 -3.24
CA THR A 59 6.07 -16.20 -4.27
C THR A 59 7.57 -16.24 -4.55
N LYS A 60 8.26 -15.08 -4.54
CA LYS A 60 9.68 -14.97 -4.89
C LYS A 60 10.62 -15.14 -3.70
N CYS A 61 10.27 -14.51 -2.58
CA CYS A 61 11.08 -14.47 -1.36
C CYS A 61 10.66 -15.56 -0.35
N GLY A 62 9.48 -16.16 -0.48
CA GLY A 62 9.05 -17.30 0.31
C GLY A 62 8.49 -16.95 1.70
N PHE A 63 8.21 -15.67 1.96
CA PHE A 63 7.65 -15.21 3.24
C PHE A 63 6.56 -14.16 3.06
N GLU A 64 5.68 -14.04 4.05
CA GLU A 64 4.66 -13.01 4.05
C GLU A 64 5.25 -11.64 4.39
N SER A 65 4.79 -10.62 3.66
CA SER A 65 5.10 -9.21 3.91
C SER A 65 3.81 -8.40 3.93
N VAL A 66 3.87 -7.20 4.49
CA VAL A 66 2.80 -6.20 4.44
C VAL A 66 3.33 -5.00 3.69
N VAL A 67 2.72 -4.69 2.54
CA VAL A 67 3.08 -3.55 1.71
C VAL A 67 2.08 -2.43 1.95
N LEU A 68 2.58 -1.23 2.19
CA LEU A 68 1.81 0.00 2.31
C LEU A 68 2.37 1.00 1.31
N ILE A 69 1.54 1.50 0.40
CA ILE A 69 1.92 2.49 -0.60
C ILE A 69 1.12 3.76 -0.30
N ASN A 70 1.82 4.85 0.01
CA ASN A 70 1.24 6.15 0.29
C ASN A 70 1.63 7.13 -0.81
N GLY A 71 0.94 7.05 -1.94
CA GLY A 71 1.23 7.88 -3.12
C GLY A 71 2.61 7.55 -3.69
N ASP A 72 3.60 8.38 -3.38
CA ASP A 72 4.96 8.28 -3.93
C ASP A 72 5.95 7.55 -3.00
N THR A 73 5.50 7.12 -1.81
CA THR A 73 6.30 6.34 -0.86
C THR A 73 5.75 4.94 -0.66
N ALA A 74 6.64 3.98 -0.42
CA ALA A 74 6.29 2.60 -0.17
C ALA A 74 6.99 2.08 1.08
N GLU A 75 6.24 1.44 1.95
CA GLU A 75 6.69 0.82 3.18
C GLU A 75 6.41 -0.67 3.12
N ILE A 76 7.43 -1.50 3.35
CA ILE A 76 7.31 -2.95 3.38
C ILE A 76 7.71 -3.43 4.77
N ALA A 77 6.73 -3.98 5.49
CA ALA A 77 6.94 -4.64 6.75
C ALA A 77 7.07 -6.15 6.52
N CYS A 78 8.20 -6.73 6.91
CA CYS A 78 8.47 -8.17 6.84
C CYS A 78 8.50 -8.81 8.23
N ALA A 79 8.35 -10.13 8.29
CA ALA A 79 8.51 -10.87 9.54
C ALA A 79 9.96 -10.73 10.04
N GLN A 80 10.15 -10.76 11.36
CA GLN A 80 11.49 -10.63 11.93
C GLN A 80 12.39 -11.81 11.56
N GLY A 81 13.61 -11.52 11.09
CA GLY A 81 14.62 -12.53 10.75
C GLY A 81 14.47 -13.14 9.36
N VAL A 82 13.59 -12.60 8.51
CA VAL A 82 13.42 -13.06 7.12
C VAL A 82 14.12 -12.18 6.10
N LEU A 83 14.56 -10.98 6.50
CA LEU A 83 15.22 -10.05 5.59
C LEU A 83 16.71 -10.38 5.43
N ASP A 84 17.07 -10.83 4.23
CA ASP A 84 18.44 -10.98 3.78
C ASP A 84 18.74 -10.05 2.58
N SER A 85 20.01 -9.92 2.21
CA SER A 85 20.45 -9.05 1.10
C SER A 85 19.80 -9.38 -0.24
N SER A 86 19.52 -10.65 -0.52
CA SER A 86 18.83 -11.11 -1.75
C SER A 86 17.36 -10.74 -1.70
N SER A 87 16.68 -11.01 -0.58
CA SER A 87 15.27 -10.67 -0.36
C SER A 87 15.02 -9.17 -0.49
N ILE A 88 15.88 -8.33 0.10
CA ILE A 88 15.81 -6.86 -0.02
C ILE A 88 15.95 -6.42 -1.48
N LEU A 89 16.90 -7.01 -2.22
CA LEU A 89 17.12 -6.67 -3.62
C LEU A 89 15.91 -7.07 -4.49
N GLN A 90 15.35 -8.26 -4.26
CA GLN A 90 14.16 -8.73 -4.96
C GLN A 90 12.94 -7.84 -4.68
N ILE A 91 12.69 -7.46 -3.43
CA ILE A 91 11.60 -6.55 -3.05
C ILE A 91 11.74 -5.22 -3.80
N LYS A 92 12.94 -4.62 -3.79
CA LYS A 92 13.20 -3.37 -4.51
C LYS A 92 12.98 -3.51 -6.02
N GLU A 93 13.39 -4.62 -6.61
CA GLU A 93 13.20 -4.87 -8.04
C GLU A 93 11.71 -5.06 -8.40
N ILE A 94 10.94 -5.79 -7.57
CA ILE A 94 9.49 -5.95 -7.75
C ILE A 94 8.81 -4.59 -7.66
N MET A 95 9.14 -3.80 -6.65
CA MET A 95 8.60 -2.45 -6.47
C MET A 95 8.92 -1.57 -7.67
N LEU A 96 10.15 -1.53 -8.14
CA LEU A 96 10.54 -0.72 -9.30
C LEU A 96 9.85 -1.16 -10.61
N LYS A 97 9.48 -2.45 -10.72
CA LYS A 97 8.79 -3.01 -11.90
C LYS A 97 7.27 -2.78 -11.85
N HIS A 98 6.66 -2.92 -10.69
CA HIS A 98 5.21 -2.82 -10.50
C HIS A 98 4.74 -1.41 -10.15
N THR A 99 5.63 -0.59 -9.63
CA THR A 99 5.39 0.79 -9.26
C THR A 99 6.44 1.68 -9.91
N SER A 100 6.11 2.94 -10.17
CA SER A 100 7.09 3.93 -10.60
C SER A 100 7.81 4.61 -9.41
N ILE A 101 7.84 3.95 -8.24
CA ILE A 101 8.41 4.49 -7.01
C ILE A 101 9.92 4.25 -7.02
N SER A 102 10.69 5.33 -6.86
CA SER A 102 12.14 5.28 -6.72
C SER A 102 12.55 4.51 -5.47
N THR A 103 13.64 3.74 -5.55
CA THR A 103 14.15 2.97 -4.40
C THR A 103 14.48 3.78 -3.15
N GLU A 104 14.69 5.08 -3.29
CA GLU A 104 14.90 6.03 -2.19
C GLU A 104 13.64 6.27 -1.35
N ASN A 105 12.46 6.08 -1.95
CA ASN A 105 11.16 6.20 -1.30
C ASN A 105 10.63 4.86 -0.77
N ILE A 106 11.42 3.79 -0.90
CA ILE A 106 11.08 2.44 -0.44
C ILE A 106 11.75 2.18 0.91
N THR A 107 10.93 2.04 1.94
CA THR A 107 11.38 1.69 3.29
C THR A 107 11.04 0.23 3.57
N ILE A 108 12.04 -0.59 3.88
CA ILE A 108 11.85 -2.00 4.24
C ILE A 108 12.27 -2.15 5.69
N PHE A 109 11.40 -2.71 6.52
CA PHE A 109 11.68 -2.93 7.94
C PHE A 109 11.05 -4.24 8.44
N GLU A 110 11.58 -4.73 9.55
CA GLU A 110 11.04 -5.90 10.23
C GLU A 110 10.02 -5.48 11.29
N ALA A 111 8.80 -6.00 11.18
CA ALA A 111 7.78 -5.83 12.21
C ALA A 111 8.02 -6.83 13.35
N LYS A 112 8.16 -6.31 14.58
CA LYS A 112 8.20 -7.09 15.81
C LYS A 112 6.85 -7.74 16.13
#